data_AF-A0A1M3BL94-F1
#
_entry.id   AF-A0A1M3BL94-F1
#
_cell.length_a   1.000
_cell.length_b   1.000
_cell.length_c   1.000
_cell.angle_alpha   90.00
_cell.angle_beta   90.00
_cell.angle_gamma   90.00
#
_symmetry.space_group_name_H-M   'P 1'
#
loop_
_entity.id
_entity.type
_entity.pdbx_description
1 polymer ?
#
loop_
_entity_poly.entity_id
_entity_poly.type
_entity_poly.pdbx_seq_one_letter_code
_entity_poly.pdbx_strand_id
1 'polypeptide(L)'
;MQEVGRLKALEECSGCTTDGPIYFTVASIAESLGEEVVSYVRTHPEVEYIMCPYDPAAPAMVTALETAGLADQVKLVSLIGNEQNLEYIRNGEVEAATAAYDQRYFGVASFDQAMRVLAGEKPFEPEGENTPFQLIDAENAPEAGGEFPFSAPFDYMTEFEKLWKTEG
;
A
#
# COMPACT_ATOMS: atom_id res chain seq x y z
N MET A 1 -1.31 9.98 8.86
CA MET A 1 -1.83 10.54 7.59
C MET A 1 -2.55 9.48 6.76
N GLN A 2 -1.89 8.36 6.42
CA GLN A 2 -2.52 7.29 5.61
C GLN A 2 -3.78 6.68 6.25
N GLU A 3 -3.77 6.39 7.55
CA GLU A 3 -4.96 5.85 8.25
C GLU A 3 -6.17 6.79 8.16
N VAL A 4 -5.97 8.08 8.49
CA VAL A 4 -7.03 9.10 8.40
C VAL A 4 -7.59 9.19 6.99
N GLY A 5 -6.72 9.20 5.97
CA GLY A 5 -7.14 9.22 4.57
C GLY A 5 -7.98 8.00 4.18
N ARG A 6 -7.55 6.80 4.58
CA ARG A 6 -8.28 5.55 4.32
C ARG A 6 -9.64 5.52 5.01
N LEU A 7 -9.69 5.85 6.30
CA LEU A 7 -10.95 5.87 7.05
C LEU A 7 -11.93 6.88 6.45
N LYS A 8 -11.46 8.08 6.09
CA LYS A 8 -12.28 9.08 5.39
C LYS A 8 -12.82 8.55 4.06
N ALA A 9 -11.98 7.89 3.25
CA ALA A 9 -12.42 7.33 1.97
C ALA A 9 -13.48 6.23 2.15
N LEU A 10 -13.34 5.40 3.20
CA LEU A 10 -14.32 4.38 3.56
C LEU A 10 -15.64 4.98 4.06
N GLU A 11 -15.61 6.06 4.86
CA GLU A 11 -16.79 6.81 5.30
C GLU A 11 -17.57 7.43 4.11
N GLU A 12 -16.86 7.86 3.07
CA GLU A 12 -17.45 8.42 1.85
C GLU A 12 -17.99 7.34 0.88
N CYS A 13 -17.67 6.06 1.11
CA CYS A 13 -18.16 4.96 0.27
C CYS A 13 -19.61 4.60 0.61
N SER A 14 -20.57 5.17 -0.12
CA SER A 14 -22.01 4.93 0.12
C SER A 14 -22.49 3.48 -0.08
N GLY A 15 -21.67 2.63 -0.70
CA GLY A 15 -21.98 1.20 -0.93
C GLY A 15 -21.20 0.24 -0.03
N CYS A 16 -20.28 0.74 0.80
CA CYS A 16 -19.45 -0.08 1.65
C CYS A 16 -20.07 -0.18 3.05
N THR A 17 -20.03 -1.39 3.64
CA THR A 17 -20.16 -1.55 5.09
C THR A 17 -18.77 -1.80 5.64
N THR A 18 -18.35 -1.00 6.61
CA THR A 18 -16.99 -1.05 7.13
C THR A 18 -17.01 -1.45 8.59
N ASP A 19 -16.26 -2.48 8.92
CA ASP A 19 -15.90 -2.74 10.30
C ASP A 19 -14.79 -1.80 10.75
N GLY A 20 -14.67 -1.62 12.07
CA GLY A 20 -13.61 -0.81 12.65
C GLY A 20 -12.21 -1.42 12.40
N PRO A 21 -11.14 -0.62 12.52
CA PRO A 21 -9.78 -1.12 12.34
C PRO A 21 -9.43 -2.17 13.41
N ILE A 22 -8.84 -3.27 12.96
CA ILE A 22 -8.17 -4.24 13.84
C ILE A 22 -6.69 -3.86 13.90
N TYR A 23 -6.26 -3.44 15.09
CA TYR A 23 -4.87 -3.03 15.32
C TYR A 23 -3.99 -4.24 15.61
N PHE A 24 -2.80 -4.24 15.01
CA PHE A 24 -1.78 -5.26 15.22
C PHE A 24 -0.39 -4.60 15.34
N THR A 25 0.60 -5.36 15.80
CA THR A 25 1.98 -4.89 15.95
C THR A 25 2.88 -5.58 14.93
N VAL A 26 4.10 -5.05 14.72
CA VAL A 26 5.09 -5.74 13.87
C VAL A 26 5.40 -7.14 14.40
N ALA A 27 5.45 -7.33 15.72
CA ALA A 27 5.69 -8.64 16.33
C ALA A 27 4.56 -9.64 15.99
N SER A 28 3.31 -9.20 16.05
CA SER A 28 2.16 -10.08 15.83
C SER A 28 2.03 -10.56 14.38
N ILE A 29 2.65 -9.91 13.39
CA ILE A 29 2.67 -10.39 11.99
C ILE A 29 3.19 -11.83 11.92
N ALA A 30 4.29 -12.11 12.64
CA ALA A 30 4.92 -13.43 12.64
C ALA A 30 4.30 -14.40 13.66
N GLU A 31 3.59 -13.88 14.67
CA GLU A 31 3.14 -14.68 15.82
C GLU A 31 1.67 -15.10 15.75
N SER A 32 0.76 -14.20 15.39
CA SER A 32 -0.69 -14.42 15.57
C SER A 32 -1.59 -13.83 14.49
N LEU A 33 -1.11 -12.87 13.68
CA LEU A 33 -1.95 -12.09 12.77
C LEU A 33 -2.76 -12.95 11.80
N GLY A 34 -2.15 -13.98 11.22
CA GLY A 34 -2.85 -14.89 10.31
C GLY A 34 -4.01 -15.65 10.98
N GLU A 35 -3.80 -16.17 12.19
CA GLU A 35 -4.84 -16.88 12.95
C GLU A 35 -5.97 -15.94 13.38
N GLU A 36 -5.63 -14.72 13.78
CA GLU A 36 -6.60 -13.67 14.14
C GLU A 36 -7.48 -13.30 12.95
N VAL A 37 -6.89 -13.10 11.77
CA VAL A 37 -7.62 -12.80 10.52
C VAL A 37 -8.54 -13.97 10.13
N VAL A 38 -8.06 -15.21 10.18
CA VAL A 38 -8.88 -16.40 9.91
C VAL A 38 -10.05 -16.51 10.88
N SER A 39 -9.83 -16.27 12.17
CA SER A 39 -10.88 -16.26 13.20
C SER A 39 -11.94 -15.20 12.92
N TYR A 40 -11.50 -14.00 12.51
CA TYR A 40 -12.39 -12.89 12.17
C TYR A 40 -13.29 -13.25 10.98
N VAL A 41 -12.72 -13.67 9.85
CA VAL A 41 -13.49 -14.01 8.63
C VAL A 41 -14.46 -15.16 8.87
N ARG A 42 -14.10 -16.15 9.71
CA ARG A 42 -15.02 -17.24 10.07
C ARG A 42 -16.22 -16.78 10.89
N THR A 43 -16.03 -15.76 11.72
CA THR A 43 -17.09 -15.23 12.60
C THR A 43 -17.90 -14.12 11.95
N HIS A 44 -17.40 -13.55 10.85
CA HIS A 44 -18.03 -12.50 10.05
C HIS A 44 -18.06 -12.93 8.58
N PRO A 45 -18.88 -13.93 8.23
CA PRO A 45 -18.88 -14.50 6.88
C PRO A 45 -19.32 -13.52 5.78
N GLU A 46 -19.92 -12.38 6.15
CA GLU A 46 -20.29 -11.26 5.30
C GLU A 46 -19.09 -10.42 4.82
N VAL A 47 -17.90 -10.59 5.40
CA VAL A 47 -16.71 -9.83 5.01
C VAL A 47 -16.23 -10.29 3.63
N GLU A 48 -16.28 -9.37 2.67
CA GLU A 48 -15.83 -9.61 1.30
C GLU A 48 -14.41 -9.09 1.04
N TYR A 49 -13.94 -8.12 1.83
CA TYR A 49 -12.66 -7.45 1.63
C TYR A 49 -11.91 -7.20 2.95
N ILE A 50 -10.59 -7.39 2.92
CA ILE A 50 -9.65 -7.00 3.96
C ILE A 50 -8.73 -5.91 3.40
N MET A 51 -8.66 -4.76 4.09
CA MET A 51 -7.69 -3.71 3.77
C MET A 51 -6.43 -3.87 4.63
N CYS A 52 -5.36 -4.40 4.04
CA CYS A 52 -4.05 -4.48 4.68
C CYS A 52 -3.36 -3.09 4.64
N PRO A 53 -2.83 -2.57 5.77
CA PRO A 53 -2.29 -1.22 5.80
C PRO A 53 -0.94 -1.06 5.09
N TYR A 54 -0.22 -2.17 4.83
CA TYR A 54 1.04 -2.19 4.11
C TYR A 54 1.39 -3.62 3.67
N ASP A 55 1.96 -3.76 2.48
CA ASP A 55 2.30 -5.03 1.84
C ASP A 55 3.04 -6.06 2.71
N PRO A 56 4.08 -5.71 3.50
CA PRO A 56 4.78 -6.69 4.35
C PRO A 56 3.92 -7.49 5.35
N ALA A 57 2.72 -7.03 5.70
CA ALA A 57 1.81 -7.79 6.55
C ALA A 57 0.89 -8.75 5.76
N ALA A 58 0.72 -8.52 4.45
CA ALA A 58 -0.19 -9.31 3.62
C ALA A 58 0.17 -10.80 3.51
N PRO A 59 1.45 -11.22 3.36
CA PRO A 59 1.79 -12.64 3.26
C PRO A 59 1.27 -13.50 4.43
N ALA A 60 1.33 -12.97 5.66
CA ALA A 60 0.80 -13.67 6.84
C ALA A 60 -0.72 -13.90 6.75
N MET A 61 -1.45 -12.93 6.18
CA MET A 61 -2.90 -13.02 5.98
C MET A 61 -3.25 -13.96 4.82
N VAL A 62 -2.60 -13.77 3.66
CA VAL A 62 -2.82 -14.57 2.44
C VAL A 62 -2.59 -16.05 2.74
N THR A 63 -1.41 -16.40 3.26
CA THR A 63 -1.06 -17.81 3.57
C THR A 63 -2.04 -18.43 4.57
N ALA A 64 -2.46 -17.67 5.59
CA ALA A 64 -3.39 -18.17 6.60
C ALA A 64 -4.80 -18.41 6.03
N LEU A 65 -5.32 -17.48 5.21
CA LEU A 65 -6.63 -17.58 4.57
C LEU A 65 -6.68 -18.73 3.56
N GLU A 66 -5.63 -18.91 2.76
CA GLU A 66 -5.50 -20.05 1.85
C GLU A 66 -5.47 -21.38 2.60
N THR A 67 -4.60 -21.49 3.61
CA THR A 67 -4.48 -22.71 4.43
C THR A 67 -5.79 -23.04 5.14
N ALA A 68 -6.55 -22.02 5.55
CA ALA A 68 -7.83 -22.18 6.22
C ALA A 68 -9.00 -22.52 5.26
N GLY A 69 -8.77 -22.53 3.94
CA GLY A 69 -9.80 -22.75 2.92
C GLY A 69 -10.77 -21.58 2.78
N LEU A 70 -10.31 -20.36 3.05
CA LEU A 70 -11.12 -19.12 3.01
C LEU A 70 -10.76 -18.21 1.82
N ALA A 71 -9.86 -18.65 0.94
CA ALA A 71 -9.36 -17.83 -0.17
C ALA A 71 -10.46 -17.36 -1.13
N ASP A 72 -11.48 -18.19 -1.36
CA ASP A 72 -12.60 -17.83 -2.24
C ASP A 72 -13.64 -16.91 -1.58
N GLN A 73 -13.55 -16.70 -0.26
CA GLN A 73 -14.54 -15.92 0.50
C GLN A 73 -14.19 -14.44 0.60
N VAL A 74 -12.90 -14.12 0.63
CA VAL A 74 -12.43 -12.76 0.93
C VAL A 74 -11.32 -12.36 -0.01
N LYS A 75 -11.28 -11.08 -0.37
CA LYS A 75 -10.18 -10.47 -1.12
C LYS A 75 -9.37 -9.56 -0.22
N LEU A 76 -8.06 -9.56 -0.40
CA LEU A 76 -7.16 -8.62 0.27
C LEU A 76 -6.82 -7.47 -0.70
N VAL A 77 -6.83 -6.25 -0.19
CA VAL A 77 -6.28 -5.07 -0.86
C VAL A 77 -5.22 -4.41 0.02
N SER A 78 -4.17 -3.88 -0.59
CA SER A 78 -2.97 -3.42 0.13
C SER A 78 -2.41 -2.10 -0.43
N LEU A 79 -1.19 -1.77 -0.02
CA LEU A 79 -0.48 -0.53 -0.35
C LEU A 79 1.01 -0.84 -0.36
N ILE A 80 1.69 -0.44 -1.45
CA ILE A 80 3.14 -0.27 -1.67
C ILE A 80 3.48 -0.77 -3.09
N GLY A 81 3.02 -1.97 -3.46
CA GLY A 81 3.34 -2.62 -4.73
C GLY A 81 4.61 -3.47 -4.69
N ASN A 82 4.87 -4.15 -3.57
CA ASN A 82 5.98 -5.10 -3.44
C ASN A 82 5.80 -6.29 -4.38
N GLU A 83 6.91 -6.85 -4.87
CA GLU A 83 6.90 -7.94 -5.86
C GLU A 83 6.10 -9.17 -5.39
N GLN A 84 6.17 -9.53 -4.11
CA GLN A 84 5.42 -10.67 -3.56
C GLN A 84 3.90 -10.45 -3.65
N ASN A 85 3.43 -9.23 -3.39
CA ASN A 85 2.02 -8.86 -3.44
C ASN A 85 1.51 -8.84 -4.89
N LEU A 86 2.35 -8.36 -5.80
CA LEU A 86 2.07 -8.43 -7.24
C LEU A 86 2.04 -9.86 -7.76
N GLU A 87 2.85 -10.76 -7.20
CA GLU A 87 2.77 -12.19 -7.51
C GLU A 87 1.41 -12.78 -7.10
N TYR A 88 0.93 -12.48 -5.90
CA TYR A 88 -0.41 -12.88 -5.46
C TYR A 88 -1.51 -12.37 -6.40
N ILE A 89 -1.43 -11.11 -6.81
CA ILE A 89 -2.37 -10.49 -7.76
C ILE A 89 -2.32 -11.19 -9.13
N ARG A 90 -1.12 -11.44 -9.67
CA ARG A 90 -0.94 -12.12 -10.96
C ARG A 90 -1.46 -13.56 -10.93
N ASN A 91 -1.27 -14.26 -9.81
CA ASN A 91 -1.71 -15.64 -9.63
C ASN A 91 -3.21 -15.76 -9.35
N GLY A 92 -3.90 -14.64 -9.08
CA GLY A 92 -5.31 -14.65 -8.69
C GLY A 92 -5.52 -15.26 -7.31
N GLU A 93 -4.55 -15.09 -6.42
CA GLU A 93 -4.63 -15.50 -5.01
C GLU A 93 -5.51 -14.51 -4.21
N VAL A 94 -5.48 -14.61 -2.88
CA VAL A 94 -6.34 -13.80 -2.00
C VAL A 94 -6.17 -12.31 -2.22
N GLU A 95 -4.96 -11.84 -2.52
CA GLU A 95 -4.71 -10.43 -2.79
C GLU A 95 -5.16 -10.03 -4.20
N ALA A 96 -6.18 -9.18 -4.27
CA ALA A 96 -6.83 -8.80 -5.52
C ALA A 96 -6.30 -7.50 -6.12
N ALA A 97 -5.77 -6.60 -5.29
CA ALA A 97 -5.22 -5.33 -5.74
C ALA A 97 -4.29 -4.67 -4.70
N THR A 98 -3.40 -3.80 -5.16
CA THR A 98 -2.55 -2.95 -4.30
C THR A 98 -2.49 -1.53 -4.83
N ALA A 99 -2.53 -0.54 -3.95
CA ALA A 99 -2.16 0.83 -4.31
C ALA A 99 -0.62 0.93 -4.33
N ALA A 100 -0.02 0.74 -5.49
CA ALA A 100 1.42 0.86 -5.66
C ALA A 100 1.83 2.33 -5.78
N TYR A 101 2.92 2.73 -5.13
CA TYR A 101 3.47 4.09 -5.28
C TYR A 101 4.92 4.06 -5.71
N ASP A 102 5.37 5.11 -6.39
CA ASP A 102 6.75 5.17 -6.88
C ASP A 102 7.69 5.38 -5.69
N GLN A 103 8.29 4.28 -5.23
CA GLN A 103 9.17 4.28 -4.07
C GLN A 103 10.43 5.12 -4.29
N ARG A 104 10.91 5.21 -5.54
CA ARG A 104 12.07 6.03 -5.88
C ARG A 104 11.71 7.51 -5.85
N TYR A 105 10.57 7.90 -6.41
CA TYR A 105 10.03 9.25 -6.25
C TYR A 105 9.90 9.60 -4.77
N PHE A 106 9.27 8.72 -3.99
CA PHE A 106 9.07 8.91 -2.55
C PHE A 106 10.40 9.16 -1.81
N GLY A 107 11.43 8.37 -2.12
CA GLY A 107 12.77 8.57 -1.55
C GLY A 107 13.37 9.92 -1.93
N VAL A 108 13.37 10.26 -3.22
CA VAL A 108 13.94 11.52 -3.76
C VAL A 108 13.24 12.75 -3.19
N ALA A 109 11.90 12.72 -3.19
CA ALA A 109 11.04 13.73 -2.57
C ALA A 109 11.33 13.88 -1.07
N SER A 110 11.49 12.78 -0.34
CA SER A 110 11.85 12.83 1.09
C SER A 110 13.20 13.52 1.32
N PHE A 111 14.18 13.30 0.44
CA PHE A 111 15.47 14.00 0.50
C PHE A 111 15.33 15.49 0.17
N ASP A 112 14.53 15.89 -0.82
CA ASP A 112 14.23 17.30 -1.10
C ASP A 112 13.68 18.01 0.15
N GLN A 113 12.65 17.42 0.75
CA GLN A 113 12.01 17.96 1.95
C GLN A 113 12.99 18.09 3.13
N ALA A 114 13.86 17.09 3.34
CA ALA A 114 14.90 17.16 4.36
C ALA A 114 15.89 18.31 4.09
N MET A 115 16.32 18.49 2.84
CA MET A 115 17.22 19.59 2.46
C MET A 115 16.60 20.96 2.67
N ARG A 116 15.32 21.15 2.34
CA ARG A 116 14.58 22.39 2.63
C ARG A 116 14.64 22.75 4.10
N VAL A 117 14.31 21.80 4.98
CA VAL A 117 14.34 22.03 6.43
C VAL A 117 15.75 22.37 6.90
N LEU A 118 16.79 21.68 6.40
CA LEU A 118 18.18 21.97 6.74
C LEU A 118 18.65 23.35 6.25
N ALA A 119 18.09 23.84 5.14
CA ALA A 119 18.32 25.18 4.62
C ALA A 119 17.49 26.27 5.33
N GLY A 120 16.63 25.90 6.28
CA GLY A 120 15.72 26.83 6.97
C GLY A 120 14.48 27.22 6.14
N GLU A 121 14.24 26.53 5.05
CA GLU A 121 13.01 26.65 4.26
C GLU A 121 11.88 25.83 4.90
N LYS A 122 10.65 26.14 4.48
CA LYS A 122 9.49 25.33 4.85
C LYS A 122 9.41 24.08 3.95
N PRO A 123 8.95 22.93 4.48
CA PRO A 123 8.49 21.84 3.64
C PRO A 123 7.44 22.30 2.63
N PHE A 124 7.31 21.55 1.55
CA PHE A 124 6.30 21.78 0.54
C PHE A 124 4.89 21.55 1.11
N GLU A 125 3.96 22.44 0.77
CA GLU A 125 2.59 22.52 1.30
C GLU A 125 1.59 22.59 0.14
N PRO A 126 0.31 22.18 0.31
CA PRO A 126 -0.30 21.68 1.54
C PRO A 126 -0.28 20.16 1.73
N GLU A 127 0.05 19.38 0.69
CA GLU A 127 -0.03 17.90 0.72
C GLU A 127 1.35 17.23 0.54
N GLY A 128 2.43 17.98 0.76
CA GLY A 128 3.78 17.53 0.46
C GLY A 128 3.96 17.26 -1.04
N GLU A 129 4.85 16.32 -1.35
CA GLU A 129 5.38 16.10 -2.71
C GLU A 129 4.43 15.34 -3.65
N ASN A 130 3.17 15.06 -3.26
CA ASN A 130 2.20 14.36 -4.11
C ASN A 130 2.75 13.08 -4.76
N THR A 131 3.28 12.15 -3.95
CA THR A 131 3.88 10.91 -4.43
C THR A 131 2.95 10.17 -5.40
N PRO A 132 3.40 9.89 -6.64
CA PRO A 132 2.59 9.18 -7.62
C PRO A 132 2.24 7.78 -7.14
N PHE A 133 0.99 7.39 -7.34
CA PHE A 133 0.50 6.06 -7.06
C PHE A 133 -0.48 5.59 -8.15
N GLN A 134 -0.64 4.29 -8.28
CA GLN A 134 -1.58 3.63 -9.17
C GLN A 134 -2.21 2.43 -8.47
N LEU A 135 -3.50 2.24 -8.68
CA LEU A 135 -4.15 0.98 -8.33
C LEU A 135 -3.67 -0.11 -9.30
N ILE A 136 -3.03 -1.14 -8.76
CA ILE A 136 -2.61 -2.31 -9.51
C ILE A 136 -3.51 -3.49 -9.18
N ASP A 137 -4.05 -4.14 -10.20
CA ASP A 137 -4.86 -5.36 -10.14
C ASP A 137 -4.44 -6.32 -11.26
N ALA A 138 -5.18 -7.41 -11.44
CA ALA A 138 -4.87 -8.43 -12.45
C ALA A 138 -4.91 -7.89 -13.91
N GLU A 139 -5.56 -6.76 -14.18
CA GLU A 139 -5.66 -6.19 -15.53
C GLU A 139 -4.40 -5.40 -15.93
N ASN A 140 -3.66 -4.87 -14.95
CA ASN A 140 -2.52 -3.97 -15.19
C ASN A 140 -1.25 -4.34 -14.41
N ALA A 141 -1.23 -5.48 -13.71
CA ALA A 141 -0.06 -5.96 -12.99
C ALA A 141 1.17 -6.08 -13.92
N PRO A 142 2.33 -5.53 -13.52
CA PRO A 142 3.54 -5.64 -14.30
C PRO A 142 4.07 -7.09 -14.29
N GLU A 143 4.83 -7.43 -15.32
CA GLU A 143 5.60 -8.68 -15.38
C GLU A 143 6.52 -8.82 -14.17
N ALA A 144 6.77 -10.07 -13.77
CA ALA A 144 7.55 -10.38 -12.58
C ALA A 144 9.01 -9.92 -12.69
N GLY A 145 9.62 -9.62 -11.55
CA GLY A 145 11.06 -9.33 -11.42
C GLY A 145 11.47 -7.87 -11.61
N GLY A 146 10.53 -6.92 -11.50
CA GLY A 146 10.84 -5.50 -11.48
C GLY A 146 11.40 -5.04 -10.12
N GLU A 147 12.48 -4.26 -10.12
CA GLU A 147 13.05 -3.68 -8.88
C GLU A 147 12.15 -2.59 -8.27
N PHE A 148 11.47 -1.83 -9.12
CA PHE A 148 10.44 -0.85 -8.76
C PHE A 148 9.20 -1.14 -9.62
N PRO A 149 8.34 -2.07 -9.20
CA PRO A 149 7.27 -2.59 -10.06
C PRO A 149 6.30 -1.51 -10.54
N PHE A 150 6.18 -0.42 -9.78
CA PHE A 150 5.55 0.82 -10.23
C PHE A 150 6.55 1.97 -10.26
N SER A 151 6.53 2.72 -11.36
CA SER A 151 7.30 3.96 -11.55
C SER A 151 6.40 5.00 -12.22
N ALA A 152 6.54 6.25 -11.81
CA ALA A 152 5.79 7.35 -12.40
C ALA A 152 6.12 7.49 -13.91
N PRO A 153 5.13 7.77 -14.78
CA PRO A 153 5.34 7.82 -16.22
C PRO A 153 6.00 9.14 -16.71
N PHE A 154 6.67 9.86 -15.82
CA PHE A 154 7.29 11.17 -16.10
C PHE A 154 8.67 11.28 -15.44
N ASP A 155 9.55 12.08 -16.06
CA ASP A 155 10.91 12.28 -15.59
C ASP A 155 10.99 13.29 -14.44
N TYR A 156 10.71 12.83 -13.23
CA TYR A 156 10.82 13.66 -12.02
C TYR A 156 12.28 13.91 -11.62
N MET A 157 13.22 13.03 -11.95
CA MET A 157 14.61 13.18 -11.54
C MET A 157 15.24 14.41 -12.17
N THR A 158 15.00 14.63 -13.47
CA THR A 158 15.46 15.84 -14.17
C THR A 158 14.87 17.11 -13.55
N GLU A 159 13.62 17.08 -13.08
CA GLU A 159 13.00 18.24 -12.43
C GLU A 159 13.58 18.50 -11.04
N PHE A 160 13.77 17.46 -10.21
CA PHE A 160 14.48 17.61 -8.93
C PHE A 160 15.91 18.12 -9.11
N GLU A 161 16.65 17.63 -10.11
CA GLU A 161 18.00 18.13 -10.39
C GLU A 161 18.00 19.62 -10.77
N LYS A 162 17.01 20.09 -11.54
CA LYS A 162 16.89 21.52 -11.85
C LYS A 162 16.61 22.34 -10.60
N LEU A 163 15.71 21.88 -9.74
CA LEU A 163 15.39 22.51 -8.46
C LEU A 163 16.62 22.62 -7.55
N TRP A 164 17.48 21.59 -7.52
CA TRP A 164 18.69 21.60 -6.70
C TRP A 164 19.87 22.33 -7.33
N LYS A 165 19.86 22.53 -8.65
CA LYS A 165 20.91 23.26 -9.38
C LYS A 165 20.68 24.77 -9.41
N THR A 166 19.51 25.27 -9.02
CA THR A 166 19.31 26.72 -8.83
C THR A 166 20.16 27.20 -7.66
N GLU A 167 21.13 28.07 -7.97
CA GLU A 167 22.27 28.47 -7.14
C GLU A 167 21.90 29.13 -5.81
N GLY A 168 22.80 28.96 -4.82
CA GLY A 168 22.85 29.78 -3.60
C GLY A 168 23.54 31.13 -3.77
#